data_AF-A0A392TZ50-F1
#
_entry.id   AF-A0A392TZ50-F1
#
_cell.length_a   1.000
_cell.length_b   1.000
_cell.length_c   1.000
_cell.angle_alpha   90.00
_cell.angle_beta   90.00
_cell.angle_gamma   90.00
#
_symmetry.space_group_name_H-M   'P 1'
#
loop_
_entity.id
_entity.type
_entity.pdbx_description
1 polymer ?
#
loop_
_entity_poly.entity_id
_entity_poly.type
_entity_poly.pdbx_seq_one_letter_code
_entity_poly.pdbx_strand_id
1 'polypeptide(L)'
;SVKPDSSAIKFSANSSLKTSSRHDLAMVFTCKVCETRSVKTACRESYEKGVVIARCGGCNNLHLIADHRGWFGEPGTVEDFLAA
;
A
#
# COMPACT_ATOMS: atom_id res chain seq x y z
N SER A 1 27.75 4.90 -28.00
CA SER A 1 27.48 4.29 -26.68
C SER A 1 26.40 5.10 -25.97
N VAL A 2 25.15 4.64 -26.02
CA VAL A 2 23.99 5.31 -25.42
C VAL A 2 24.03 5.12 -23.91
N LYS A 3 24.07 6.21 -23.14
CA LYS A 3 24.06 6.19 -21.66
C LYS A 3 22.61 6.00 -21.17
N PRO A 4 22.36 5.22 -20.09
CA PRO A 4 21.02 5.03 -19.56
C PRO A 4 20.49 6.33 -18.95
N ASP A 5 19.34 6.78 -19.45
CA ASP A 5 18.57 7.90 -18.92
C ASP A 5 17.81 7.45 -17.66
N SER A 6 18.45 7.58 -16.49
CA SER A 6 17.78 7.47 -15.20
C SER A 6 17.06 8.79 -14.89
N SER A 7 15.97 9.06 -15.62
CA SER A 7 15.03 10.12 -15.28
C SER A 7 14.27 9.75 -14.01
N ALA A 8 14.89 10.01 -12.86
CA ALA A 8 14.25 9.91 -11.55
C ALA A 8 13.14 10.96 -11.44
N ILE A 9 11.90 10.53 -11.58
CA ILE A 9 10.70 11.36 -11.40
C ILE A 9 10.63 11.78 -9.93
N LYS A 10 11.10 13.00 -9.63
CA LYS A 10 11.01 13.59 -8.29
C LYS A 10 9.57 14.04 -8.02
N PHE A 11 8.77 13.15 -7.43
CA PHE A 11 7.46 13.52 -6.89
C PHE A 11 7.65 14.34 -5.62
N SER A 12 7.59 15.67 -5.75
CA SER A 12 7.60 16.61 -4.62
C SER A 12 6.22 16.65 -3.96
N ALA A 13 5.91 15.64 -3.14
CA ALA A 13 4.80 15.72 -2.20
C ALA A 13 5.24 16.58 -1.01
N ASN A 14 4.65 17.77 -0.86
CA ASN A 14 4.92 18.66 0.27
C ASN A 14 4.23 18.11 1.53
N SER A 15 4.80 17.06 2.11
CA SER A 15 4.32 16.43 3.35
C SER A 15 5.23 16.83 4.51
N SER A 16 4.71 17.61 5.45
CA SER A 16 5.38 17.99 6.71
C SER A 16 5.58 16.84 7.72
N LEU A 17 5.48 15.59 7.25
CA LEU A 17 5.83 14.42 8.04
C LEU A 17 7.32 14.21 7.85
N LYS A 18 8.10 14.22 8.95
CA LYS A 18 9.50 13.77 8.93
C LYS A 18 9.51 12.45 8.17
N THR A 19 10.05 12.43 6.94
CA THR A 19 10.30 11.18 6.20
C THR A 19 11.35 10.44 7.00
N SER A 20 10.90 9.72 8.03
CA SER A 20 11.71 8.70 8.67
C SER A 20 12.19 7.82 7.53
N SER A 21 13.50 7.55 7.45
CA SER A 21 14.15 6.79 6.37
C SER A 21 13.50 5.43 6.07
N ARG A 22 12.55 5.02 6.90
CA ARG A 22 11.71 3.85 6.74
C ARG A 22 10.64 4.05 5.65
N HIS A 23 10.05 5.24 5.46
CA HIS A 23 8.97 5.50 4.48
C HIS A 23 9.49 5.86 3.08
N ASP A 24 10.27 4.97 2.48
CA ASP A 24 10.93 5.15 1.18
C ASP A 24 10.07 4.75 -0.04
N LEU A 25 8.88 4.17 0.18
CA LEU A 25 8.02 3.68 -0.91
C LEU A 25 6.77 4.56 -1.05
N ALA A 26 6.54 5.10 -2.25
CA ALA A 26 5.26 5.69 -2.62
C ALA A 26 4.39 4.66 -3.33
N MET A 27 3.12 4.55 -2.91
CA MET A 27 2.15 3.63 -3.49
C MET A 27 0.86 4.37 -3.82
N VAL A 28 0.20 3.95 -4.89
CA VAL A 28 -1.10 4.46 -5.32
C VAL A 28 -2.08 3.32 -5.26
N PHE A 29 -3.17 3.50 -4.52
CA PHE A 29 -4.24 2.52 -4.46
C PHE A 29 -5.59 3.17 -4.75
N THR A 30 -6.49 2.37 -5.29
CA THR A 30 -7.89 2.76 -5.54
C THR A 30 -8.76 2.00 -4.56
N CYS A 31 -9.55 2.73 -3.79
CA CYS A 31 -10.51 2.12 -2.89
C CYS A 31 -11.59 1.38 -3.69
N LYS A 32 -11.81 0.08 -3.41
CA LYS A 32 -12.88 -0.69 -4.07
C LYS A 32 -14.29 -0.29 -3.62
N VAL A 33 -14.44 0.38 -2.47
CA VAL A 33 -15.75 0.75 -1.91
C VAL A 33 -16.24 2.09 -2.47
N CYS A 34 -15.37 3.09 -2.54
CA CYS A 34 -15.74 4.46 -2.92
C CYS A 34 -14.97 4.99 -4.14
N GLU A 35 -14.23 4.12 -4.84
CA GLU A 35 -13.47 4.41 -6.08
C GLU A 35 -12.43 5.54 -5.95
N THR A 36 -12.20 6.01 -4.72
CA THR A 36 -11.28 7.11 -4.45
C THR A 36 -9.86 6.62 -4.62
N ARG A 37 -9.14 7.23 -5.56
CA ARG A 37 -7.71 7.02 -5.77
C ARG A 37 -6.91 7.85 -4.76
N SER A 38 -5.99 7.22 -4.04
CA SER A 38 -5.16 7.89 -3.04
C SER A 38 -3.71 7.47 -3.18
N VAL A 39 -2.82 8.44 -3.03
CA VAL A 39 -1.37 8.23 -2.96
C VAL A 39 -0.96 8.24 -1.49
N LYS A 40 -0.20 7.23 -1.06
CA LYS A 40 0.34 7.14 0.30
C LYS A 40 1.81 6.76 0.24
N THR A 41 2.56 7.15 1.25
CA THR A 41 3.91 6.65 1.49
C THR A 41 3.89 5.59 2.56
N ALA A 42 4.68 4.54 2.36
CA ALA A 42 4.78 3.40 3.25
C ALA A 42 6.25 2.96 3.37
N CYS A 43 6.52 2.13 4.37
CA CYS A 43 7.83 1.55 4.51
C CYS A 43 8.00 0.38 3.54
N ARG A 44 9.07 0.39 2.75
CA ARG A 44 9.32 -0.68 1.77
C ARG A 44 9.38 -2.06 2.44
N GLU A 45 10.09 -2.16 3.56
CA GLU A 45 10.18 -3.40 4.33
C GLU A 45 8.83 -3.89 4.86
N SER A 46 7.96 -2.98 5.32
CA SER A 46 6.60 -3.33 5.75
C SER A 46 5.72 -3.78 4.59
N TYR A 47 5.91 -3.19 3.41
CA TYR A 47 5.21 -3.60 2.20
C TYR A 47 5.66 -4.98 1.72
N GLU A 48 6.95 -5.31 1.78
CA GLU A 48 7.49 -6.58 1.26
C GLU A 48 7.44 -7.74 2.27
N LYS A 49 7.52 -7.48 3.58
CA LYS A 49 7.68 -8.51 4.64
C LYS A 49 6.68 -8.40 5.79
N GLY A 50 5.84 -7.37 5.78
CA GLY A 50 4.97 -7.02 6.88
C GLY A 50 3.52 -6.84 6.46
N VAL A 51 2.86 -5.93 7.16
CA VAL A 51 1.46 -5.55 6.91
C VAL A 51 1.41 -4.04 6.70
N VAL A 52 0.68 -3.61 5.67
CA VAL A 52 0.43 -2.20 5.38
C VAL A 52 -1.07 -1.94 5.33
N ILE A 53 -1.52 -1.00 6.14
CA ILE A 53 -2.92 -0.54 6.21
C ILE A 53 -2.94 0.95 5.87
N ALA A 54 -3.81 1.34 4.95
CA ALA A 54 -3.97 2.73 4.55
C ALA A 54 -5.39 3.23 4.80
N ARG A 55 -5.51 4.41 5.40
CA ARG A 55 -6.81 5.09 5.53
C ARG A 55 -7.21 5.70 4.18
N CYS A 56 -8.39 5.36 3.70
CA CYS A 56 -8.97 5.98 2.50
C CYS A 56 -9.49 7.38 2.82
N GLY A 57 -9.16 8.36 1.96
CA GLY A 57 -9.69 9.73 2.08
C GLY A 57 -11.16 9.87 1.71
N GLY A 58 -11.73 8.93 0.96
CA GLY A 58 -13.13 8.96 0.51
C GLY A 58 -14.09 8.37 1.55
N CYS A 59 -13.93 7.09 1.90
CA CYS A 59 -14.83 6.40 2.83
C CYS A 59 -14.37 6.43 4.30
N ASN A 60 -13.24 7.07 4.62
CA ASN A 60 -12.61 7.12 5.95
C ASN A 60 -12.25 5.75 6.57
N ASN A 61 -12.49 4.65 5.87
CA ASN A 61 -12.17 3.30 6.33
C ASN A 61 -10.68 2.98 6.19
N LEU A 62 -10.25 1.98 6.94
CA LEU A 62 -8.92 1.39 6.85
C LEU A 62 -8.94 0.28 5.80
N HIS A 63 -8.06 0.38 4.80
CA HIS A 63 -7.90 -0.61 3.75
C HIS A 63 -6.58 -1.34 3.93
N LEU A 64 -6.65 -2.67 3.87
CA LEU A 64 -5.48 -3.51 3.83
C LEU A 64 -4.83 -3.42 2.44
N ILE A 65 -3.54 -3.08 2.40
CA ILE A 65 -2.77 -2.89 1.16
C ILE A 65 -1.81 -4.06 0.93
N ALA A 66 -1.17 -4.53 1.99
CA ALA A 66 -0.30 -5.71 1.97
C ALA A 66 -0.45 -6.47 3.29
N ASP A 67 -0.52 -7.80 3.24
CA ASP A 67 -0.46 -8.70 4.40
C ASP A 67 0.37 -9.93 4.05
N HIS A 68 1.67 -9.86 4.32
CA HIS A 68 2.58 -10.99 4.11
C HIS A 68 2.68 -11.89 5.34
N ARG A 69 2.00 -11.54 6.43
CA ARG A 69 2.04 -12.28 7.71
C ARG A 69 0.77 -13.08 7.99
N GLY A 70 -0.25 -12.98 7.12
CA GLY A 70 -1.53 -13.68 7.29
C GLY A 70 -2.30 -13.19 8.51
N TRP A 71 -2.05 -11.97 8.98
CA TRP A 71 -2.74 -11.40 10.15
C TRP A 71 -4.23 -11.16 9.89
N PHE A 72 -4.60 -10.96 8.62
CA PHE A 72 -5.98 -10.65 8.23
C PHE A 72 -6.68 -11.85 7.57
N GLY A 73 -6.08 -13.05 7.67
CA GLY A 73 -6.60 -14.31 7.13
C GLY A 73 -6.34 -14.50 5.64
N GLU A 74 -6.53 -15.73 5.15
CA GLU A 74 -6.63 -15.97 3.72
C GLU A 74 -7.95 -15.39 3.17
N PRO A 75 -7.99 -14.88 1.93
CA PRO A 75 -9.24 -14.70 1.20
C PRO A 75 -9.78 -16.09 0.78
N GLY A 76 -10.11 -16.94 1.76
CA GLY A 76 -10.70 -18.25 1.53
C GLY A 76 -12.17 -18.12 1.16
N THR A 77 -12.57 -18.79 0.08
CA THR A 77 -13.97 -18.82 -0.36
C THR A 77 -14.82 -19.64 0.61
N VAL A 78 -16.13 -19.40 0.58
CA VAL A 78 -17.16 -20.13 1.35
C VAL A 78 -17.11 -21.66 1.18
N GLU A 79 -16.35 -22.17 0.21
CA GLU A 79 -16.19 -23.59 -0.12
C GLU A 79 -15.38 -24.36 0.93
N ASP A 80 -14.50 -23.71 1.70
CA ASP A 80 -13.76 -24.34 2.80
C ASP A 80 -14.64 -24.63 4.03
N PHE A 81 -15.78 -23.95 4.16
CA PHE A 81 -16.69 -24.06 5.31
C PHE A 81 -17.75 -25.18 5.18
N LEU A 82 -17.87 -25.82 4.01
CA LEU A 82 -18.88 -26.85 3.72
C LEU A 82 -18.34 -28.29 3.80
N ALA A 83 -17.07 -28.47 4.17
CA ALA A 83 -16.41 -29.78 4.27
C ALA A 83 -16.39 -30.38 5.69
N ALA A 84 -17.13 -29.81 6.65
CA ALA A 84 -17.24 -30.29 8.03
C ALA A 84 -18.61 -30.89 8.34
#